data_AF-A0A1R1EJK2-F1
#
_entry.id   AF-A0A1R1EJK2-F1
#
_cell.length_a   1.000
_cell.length_b   1.000
_cell.length_c   1.000
_cell.angle_alpha   90.00
_cell.angle_beta   90.00
_cell.angle_gamma   90.00
#
_symmetry.space_group_name_H-M   'P 1'
#
loop_
_entity.id
_entity.type
_entity.pdbx_description
1 polymer ?
#
loop_
_entity_poly.entity_id
_entity_poly.type
_entity_poly.pdbx_seq_one_letter_code
_entity_poly.pdbx_strand_id
1 'polypeptide(L)'
;MAKKNRNQAPSKPQVSDKPATLKDLLSSEVLDKLKQQSSELKAEQQKQKEEQERQAAEARKAEQKRLDNDFEHLLENSSMDWRKYK
;
A
#
# COMPACT_ATOMS: atom_id res chain seq x y z
N MET A 1 76.00 31.27 -8.97
CA MET A 1 75.46 30.00 -9.48
C MET A 1 74.76 29.28 -8.33
N ALA A 2 73.54 28.77 -8.36
CA ALA A 2 72.35 28.94 -9.17
C ALA A 2 71.18 28.56 -8.24
N LYS A 3 70.05 29.25 -8.39
CA LYS A 3 68.88 29.22 -7.50
C LYS A 3 68.20 27.85 -7.41
N LYS A 4 67.80 27.51 -6.19
CA LYS A 4 66.84 26.46 -5.82
C LYS A 4 65.49 26.72 -6.47
N ASN A 5 65.06 25.85 -7.40
CA ASN A 5 63.68 25.82 -7.89
C ASN A 5 63.16 24.39 -7.82
N ARG A 6 62.40 24.10 -6.76
CA ARG A 6 61.62 22.88 -6.61
C ARG A 6 60.21 23.21 -7.08
N ASN A 7 59.89 22.85 -8.32
CA ASN A 7 58.55 22.98 -8.88
C ASN A 7 57.54 22.26 -7.98
N GLN A 8 56.67 23.01 -7.31
CA GLN A 8 55.45 22.46 -6.72
C GLN A 8 54.39 22.42 -7.81
N ALA A 9 53.98 21.20 -8.18
CA ALA A 9 52.78 21.01 -8.99
C ALA A 9 51.54 21.35 -8.15
N PRO A 10 50.50 21.98 -8.71
CA PRO A 10 49.25 22.20 -8.00
C PRO A 10 48.55 20.86 -7.76
N SER A 11 48.36 20.50 -6.49
CA SER A 11 47.49 19.40 -6.09
C SER A 11 46.06 19.69 -6.52
N LYS A 12 45.50 18.82 -7.37
CA LYS A 12 44.08 18.83 -7.70
C LYS A 12 43.26 18.68 -6.40
N PRO A 13 42.19 19.45 -6.20
CA PRO A 13 41.30 19.22 -5.09
C PRO A 13 40.69 17.82 -5.24
N GLN A 14 40.88 16.97 -4.24
CA GLN A 14 40.13 15.73 -4.13
C GLN A 14 38.66 16.10 -4.00
N VAL A 15 37.89 15.79 -5.05
CA VAL A 15 36.43 15.70 -4.95
C VAL A 15 36.18 14.60 -3.93
N SER A 16 35.79 15.02 -2.72
CA SER A 16 35.39 14.12 -1.66
C SER A 16 34.20 13.29 -2.16
N ASP A 17 34.45 12.00 -2.39
CA ASP A 17 33.48 10.92 -2.47
C ASP A 17 32.65 10.87 -1.18
N LYS A 18 31.72 11.81 -1.03
CA LYS A 18 30.56 11.62 -0.16
C LYS A 18 29.48 11.07 -1.08
N PRO A 19 28.90 9.88 -0.81
CA PRO A 19 27.71 9.47 -1.52
C PRO A 19 26.63 10.49 -1.15
N ALA A 20 26.36 11.44 -2.05
CA ALA A 20 25.14 12.23 -1.98
C ALA A 20 24.02 11.20 -2.01
N THR A 21 23.49 10.87 -0.84
CA THR A 21 22.35 9.96 -0.76
C THR A 21 21.24 10.63 -1.54
N LEU A 22 20.37 9.87 -2.21
CA LEU A 22 19.26 10.43 -3.00
C LEU A 22 18.38 11.43 -2.21
N LYS A 23 18.47 11.41 -0.87
CA LYS A 23 17.87 12.37 0.06
C LYS A 23 18.53 13.75 0.13
N ASP A 24 19.78 13.87 -0.30
CA ASP A 24 20.59 15.10 -0.32
C ASP A 24 20.45 15.81 -1.69
N LEU A 25 20.07 15.06 -2.74
CA LEU A 25 19.73 15.59 -4.07
C LEU A 25 18.25 16.00 -4.21
N LEU A 26 17.34 15.30 -3.50
CA LEU A 26 15.97 15.77 -3.35
C LEU A 26 15.91 16.78 -2.20
N SER A 27 15.33 17.95 -2.42
CA SER A 27 14.98 18.83 -1.30
C SER A 27 14.06 18.09 -0.33
N SER A 28 14.27 18.30 0.97
CA SER A 28 13.42 17.75 2.05
C SER A 28 11.94 18.00 1.79
N GLU A 29 11.62 19.16 1.22
CA GLU A 29 10.28 19.56 0.78
C GLU A 29 9.66 18.59 -0.22
N VAL A 30 10.41 18.11 -1.23
CA VAL A 30 9.91 17.16 -2.24
C VAL A 30 9.70 15.78 -1.62
N LEU A 31 10.58 15.37 -0.70
CA LEU A 31 10.40 14.11 0.04
C LEU A 31 9.16 14.13 0.93
N ASP A 32 8.90 15.24 1.60
CA ASP A 32 7.73 15.36 2.47
C ASP A 32 6.44 15.43 1.66
N LYS A 33 6.44 16.14 0.52
CA LYS A 33 5.31 16.10 -0.43
C LYS A 33 5.05 14.68 -0.96
N LEU A 34 6.11 13.93 -1.28
CA LEU A 34 5.97 12.54 -1.75
C LEU A 34 5.42 11.62 -0.67
N LYS A 35 5.84 11.79 0.59
CA LYS A 35 5.28 11.04 1.73
C LYS A 35 3.81 11.38 1.96
N GLN A 36 3.44 12.65 1.86
CA GLN A 36 2.05 13.08 1.97
C GLN A 36 1.18 12.41 0.89
N GLN A 37 1.60 12.52 -0.37
CA GLN A 37 0.90 11.87 -1.49
C GLN A 37 0.85 10.34 -1.36
N SER A 38 1.93 9.71 -0.88
CA SER A 38 1.95 8.26 -0.63
C SER A 38 0.97 7.87 0.48
N SER A 39 0.85 8.69 1.52
CA SER A 39 -0.06 8.44 2.63
C SER A 39 -1.52 8.63 2.20
N GLU A 40 -1.80 9.67 1.42
CA GLU A 40 -3.12 9.91 0.82
C GLU A 40 -3.55 8.75 -0.08
N LEU A 41 -2.67 8.30 -0.98
CA LEU A 41 -2.98 7.17 -1.87
C LEU A 41 -3.23 5.86 -1.11
N LYS A 42 -2.48 5.62 -0.02
CA LYS A 42 -2.72 4.44 0.83
C LYS A 42 -4.07 4.53 1.55
N ALA A 43 -4.43 5.70 2.06
CA ALA A 43 -5.73 5.91 2.69
C ALA A 43 -6.88 5.73 1.69
N GLU A 44 -6.73 6.23 0.47
CA GLU A 44 -7.70 6.04 -0.62
C GLU A 44 -7.87 4.56 -0.97
N GLN A 45 -6.76 3.82 -1.11
CA GLN A 45 -6.78 2.38 -1.39
C GLN A 45 -7.43 1.58 -0.27
N GLN A 46 -7.15 1.91 0.99
CA GLN A 46 -7.81 1.27 2.13
C GLN A 46 -9.32 1.52 2.12
N LYS A 47 -9.76 2.76 1.88
CA LYS A 47 -11.19 3.09 1.76
C LYS A 47 -11.87 2.34 0.64
N GLN A 48 -11.25 2.23 -0.54
CA GLN A 48 -11.83 1.48 -1.65
C GLN A 48 -11.96 -0.01 -1.32
N LYS A 49 -10.96 -0.59 -0.64
CA LYS A 49 -11.01 -1.98 -0.22
C LYS A 49 -12.12 -2.22 0.81
N GLU A 50 -12.23 -1.35 1.81
CA GLU A 50 -13.28 -1.42 2.82
C GLU A 50 -14.69 -1.27 2.21
N GLU A 51 -14.85 -0.38 1.24
CA GLU A 51 -16.12 -0.18 0.54
C GLU A 51 -16.49 -1.42 -0.31
N GLN A 52 -15.52 -2.03 -1.00
CA GLN A 52 -15.75 -3.29 -1.73
C GLN A 52 -16.12 -4.44 -0.78
N GLU A 53 -15.45 -4.57 0.35
CA GLU A 53 -15.77 -5.58 1.36
C GLU A 53 -17.18 -5.36 1.95
N ARG A 54 -17.56 -4.09 2.18
CA ARG A 54 -18.90 -3.73 2.65
C ARG A 54 -19.97 -4.09 1.63
N GLN A 55 -19.77 -3.75 0.35
CA GLN A 55 -20.72 -4.08 -0.72
C GLN A 55 -20.84 -5.59 -0.91
N ALA A 56 -19.74 -6.34 -0.84
CA ALA A 56 -19.76 -7.80 -0.92
C ALA A 56 -20.48 -8.43 0.27
N ALA A 57 -20.33 -7.88 1.47
CA ALA A 57 -21.06 -8.36 2.65
C ALA A 57 -22.56 -8.05 2.55
N GLU A 58 -22.95 -6.88 2.05
CA GLU A 58 -24.35 -6.51 1.84
C GLU A 58 -25.00 -7.37 0.76
N ALA A 59 -24.31 -7.62 -0.35
CA ALA A 59 -24.78 -8.51 -1.41
C ALA A 59 -25.01 -9.93 -0.89
N ARG A 60 -24.05 -10.49 -0.13
CA ARG A 60 -24.21 -11.81 0.50
C ARG A 60 -25.39 -11.85 1.47
N LYS A 61 -25.61 -10.78 2.25
CA LYS A 61 -26.75 -10.69 3.15
C LYS A 61 -28.08 -10.61 2.39
N ALA A 62 -28.13 -9.87 1.29
CA ALA A 62 -29.31 -9.77 0.45
C ALA A 62 -29.63 -11.10 -0.23
N GLU A 63 -28.62 -11.81 -0.74
CA GLU A 63 -28.74 -13.14 -1.32
C GLU A 63 -29.19 -14.17 -0.28
N GLN A 64 -28.56 -14.20 0.90
CA GLN A 64 -29.00 -15.07 2.00
C GLN A 64 -30.47 -14.81 2.35
N LYS A 65 -30.86 -13.53 2.47
CA LYS A 65 -32.27 -13.19 2.69
C LYS A 65 -33.17 -13.68 1.56
N ARG A 66 -32.75 -13.64 0.29
CA ARG A 66 -33.56 -14.18 -0.81
C ARG A 66 -33.69 -15.70 -0.69
N LEU A 67 -32.59 -16.40 -0.42
CA LEU A 67 -32.55 -17.85 -0.22
C LEU A 67 -33.36 -18.30 1.00
N ASP A 68 -33.38 -17.51 2.08
CA ASP A 68 -34.20 -17.76 3.26
C ASP A 68 -35.70 -17.54 3.00
N ASN A 69 -36.06 -16.78 1.95
CA ASN A 69 -37.45 -16.61 1.52
C ASN A 69 -37.82 -17.55 0.36
N ASP A 70 -36.84 -18.25 -0.22
CA ASP A 70 -37.04 -19.16 -1.32
C ASP A 70 -37.35 -20.56 -0.78
N PHE A 71 -38.58 -21.01 -1.01
CA PHE A 71 -39.07 -22.29 -0.51
C PHE A 71 -38.30 -23.49 -1.09
N GLU A 72 -37.80 -23.39 -2.32
CA GLU A 72 -37.01 -24.47 -2.94
C GLU A 72 -35.69 -24.65 -2.20
N HIS A 73 -34.96 -23.56 -1.99
CA HIS A 73 -33.71 -23.56 -1.21
C HIS A 73 -33.93 -24.01 0.24
N LEU A 74 -34.99 -23.53 0.90
CA LEU A 74 -35.36 -23.97 2.25
C LEU A 74 -35.69 -25.47 2.30
N LEU A 75 -36.39 -26.00 1.30
CA LEU A 75 -36.78 -27.41 1.26
C LEU A 75 -35.59 -28.33 1.04
N GLU A 76 -34.66 -27.95 0.16
CA GLU A 76 -33.44 -28.73 -0.11
C GLU A 76 -32.45 -28.70 1.06
N ASN A 77 -32.33 -27.57 1.76
CA ASN A 77 -31.38 -27.42 2.87
C ASN A 77 -31.97 -27.77 4.24
N SER A 78 -33.29 -27.83 4.38
CA SER A 78 -33.93 -28.25 5.63
C SER A 78 -34.00 -29.77 5.70
N SER A 79 -33.26 -30.39 6.62
CA SER A 79 -33.38 -31.82 6.90
C SER A 79 -34.70 -32.10 7.62
N MET A 80 -35.79 -32.25 6.86
CA MET A 80 -37.13 -32.54 7.38
C MET A 80 -37.26 -34.02 7.81
N ASP A 81 -36.43 -34.45 8.76
CA ASP A 81 -36.46 -35.80 9.35
C ASP A 81 -37.57 -35.88 10.42
N TRP A 82 -38.81 -36.10 9.98
CA TRP A 82 -39.98 -36.28 10.87
C TRP A 82 -39.82 -37.40 11.91
N ARG A 83 -38.92 -38.38 11.65
CA ARG A 83 -38.57 -39.45 12.58
C ARG A 83 -37.85 -38.97 13.85
N LYS A 84 -37.22 -37.78 13.82
CA LYS A 84 -36.50 -37.20 14.98
C LYS A 84 -37.43 -36.53 15.99
N TYR A 85 -38.69 -36.28 15.63
CA TYR A 85 -39.67 -35.56 16.45
C TYR A 85 -40.82 -36.47 16.94
N LYS A 86 -40.62 -37.80 16.90
CA LYS A 86 -41.63 -38.79 17.24
C LYS A 86 -41.39 -39.42 18.61
#